data_AF-A0A4P9Z725-F1
#
_entry.id   AF-A0A4P9Z725-F1
#
_cell.length_a   1.000
_cell.length_b   1.000
_cell.length_c   1.000
_cell.angle_alpha   90.00
_cell.angle_beta   90.00
_cell.angle_gamma   90.00
#
_symmetry.space_group_name_H-M   'P 1'
#
loop_
_entity.id
_entity.type
_entity.pdbx_description
1 polymer ?
#
loop_
_entity_poly.entity_id
_entity_poly.type
_entity_poly.pdbx_seq_one_letter_code
_entity_poly.pdbx_strand_id
1 'polypeptide(L)'
;MEHIARNYQSMKYVFKTKYGNFLNMDPVKLAPLESGQHTVRSLLFPDMLAPSTNFIAPTITDTHAYDRFEGPSSAVAYFAGATALLLQTHRDRPLNFVTVKQTFQRRAIQLYDEDHDRLVPYAYQGAGLLHLAKAAVSVIAPDPNIIRFGFHATDRVEKGIWLTNIANAKQYVLTDKHATPILVDENGVTRMVSRRESENWITVDMKRVVNAQLHQTWVDIAVRIGGNIPPGYRLVYSGYIIVDVSRGAHIVPSEDATSIPFYGEYINGV
;
A
#
# COMPACT_ATOMS: atom_id res chain seq x y z
N MET A 1 -4.13 -37.55 -4.06
CA MET A 1 -4.72 -36.54 -4.93
C MET A 1 -4.01 -35.22 -4.64
N GLU A 2 -2.88 -35.01 -5.31
CA GLU A 2 -2.09 -33.76 -5.28
C GLU A 2 -2.48 -32.93 -6.49
N HIS A 3 -2.98 -31.71 -6.26
CA HIS A 3 -3.08 -30.59 -7.20
C HIS A 3 -3.52 -29.38 -6.36
N ILE A 4 -2.91 -28.18 -6.32
CA ILE A 4 -1.76 -27.56 -6.98
C ILE A 4 -1.25 -26.51 -5.97
N ALA A 5 0.03 -26.54 -5.62
CA ALA A 5 0.73 -25.36 -5.10
C ALA A 5 0.77 -24.31 -6.21
N ARG A 6 -0.11 -23.30 -6.16
CA ARG A 6 -0.08 -22.18 -7.12
C ARG A 6 0.85 -21.11 -6.56
N ASN A 7 1.86 -20.84 -7.36
CA ASN A 7 2.96 -19.92 -7.15
C ASN A 7 2.44 -18.50 -6.81
N TYR A 8 2.54 -18.07 -5.54
CA TYR A 8 2.10 -16.75 -5.07
C TYR A 8 3.11 -15.61 -5.32
N GLN A 9 4.21 -15.87 -6.05
CA GLN A 9 5.34 -14.94 -6.12
C GLN A 9 5.11 -13.68 -6.98
N SER A 10 4.00 -13.54 -7.71
CA SER A 10 3.80 -12.40 -8.64
C SER A 10 2.36 -11.86 -8.77
N MET A 11 1.42 -12.25 -7.89
CA MET A 11 0.04 -11.75 -7.97
C MET A 11 -0.03 -10.27 -7.57
N LYS A 12 0.04 -9.37 -8.58
CA LYS A 12 -0.44 -8.00 -8.45
C LYS A 12 -1.95 -8.05 -8.24
N TYR A 13 -2.44 -7.47 -7.15
CA TYR A 13 -3.87 -7.30 -6.95
C TYR A 13 -4.30 -6.08 -7.77
N VAL A 14 -4.98 -6.36 -8.87
CA VAL A 14 -5.34 -5.33 -9.85
C VAL A 14 -6.59 -4.58 -9.39
N PHE A 15 -6.75 -3.30 -9.72
CA PHE A 15 -7.92 -2.47 -9.49
C PHE A 15 -8.38 -1.93 -10.84
N LYS A 16 -9.60 -2.28 -11.25
CA LYS A 16 -10.24 -1.78 -12.47
C LYS A 16 -11.26 -0.73 -12.11
N THR A 17 -11.09 0.49 -12.61
CA THR A 17 -11.97 1.62 -12.30
C THR A 17 -13.40 1.44 -12.84
N LYS A 18 -13.58 0.61 -13.88
CA LYS A 18 -14.79 0.56 -14.72
C LYS A 18 -15.78 -0.59 -14.42
N TYR A 19 -15.40 -1.63 -13.66
CA TYR A 19 -16.23 -2.85 -13.56
C TYR A 19 -16.25 -3.45 -12.15
N GLY A 20 -17.43 -3.50 -11.49
CA GLY A 20 -17.75 -4.26 -10.26
C GLY A 20 -18.00 -5.77 -10.51
N ASN A 21 -17.31 -6.69 -9.77
CA ASN A 21 -17.33 -8.21 -9.75
C ASN A 21 -17.17 -9.01 -11.09
N PHE A 22 -16.76 -10.30 -11.20
CA PHE A 22 -16.86 -11.55 -10.39
C PHE A 22 -15.73 -12.61 -10.60
N LEU A 23 -15.49 -13.43 -9.55
CA LEU A 23 -14.81 -14.76 -9.47
C LEU A 23 -13.27 -14.85 -9.44
N ASN A 24 -12.77 -15.22 -8.26
CA ASN A 24 -11.56 -16.00 -7.87
C ASN A 24 -10.18 -15.81 -8.56
N MET A 25 -10.07 -15.05 -9.64
CA MET A 25 -8.82 -14.50 -10.21
C MET A 25 -8.99 -13.02 -10.59
N ASP A 26 -10.07 -12.40 -10.12
CA ASP A 26 -10.48 -11.07 -10.52
C ASP A 26 -9.73 -9.96 -9.75
N PRO A 27 -9.51 -8.79 -10.39
CA PRO A 27 -9.01 -7.57 -9.74
C PRO A 27 -9.72 -7.26 -8.41
N VAL A 28 -8.98 -6.81 -7.38
CA VAL A 28 -9.55 -6.18 -6.18
C VAL A 28 -10.26 -4.90 -6.58
N LYS A 29 -11.54 -4.82 -6.24
CA LYS A 29 -12.38 -3.67 -6.53
C LYS A 29 -12.66 -2.92 -5.23
N LEU A 30 -12.53 -1.61 -5.28
CA LEU A 30 -12.93 -0.73 -4.19
C LEU A 30 -14.42 -0.46 -4.35
N ALA A 31 -15.20 -0.78 -3.30
CA ALA A 31 -16.59 -0.37 -3.27
C ALA A 31 -16.65 1.17 -3.25
N PRO A 32 -17.44 1.81 -4.12
CA PRO A 32 -17.67 3.24 -4.01
C PRO A 32 -18.34 3.53 -2.66
N LEU A 33 -17.88 4.57 -1.97
CA LEU A 33 -18.64 5.12 -0.84
C LEU A 33 -19.88 5.79 -1.46
N GLU A 34 -21.04 5.12 -1.41
CA GLU A 34 -22.29 5.73 -1.85
C GLU A 34 -22.62 6.92 -0.95
N SER A 35 -22.37 8.12 -1.47
CA SER A 35 -22.95 9.36 -0.95
C SER A 35 -24.15 9.65 -1.84
N GLY A 36 -25.35 9.33 -1.38
CA GLY A 36 -26.57 9.80 -2.01
C GLY A 36 -26.50 11.32 -2.13
N GLN A 37 -26.49 11.81 -3.38
CA GLN A 37 -26.32 13.20 -3.81
C GLN A 37 -24.87 13.66 -4.03
N HIS A 38 -24.66 14.22 -5.23
CA HIS A 38 -23.43 14.71 -5.87
C HIS A 38 -22.60 15.71 -5.05
N THR A 39 -22.03 15.28 -3.93
CA THR A 39 -21.00 16.03 -3.21
C THR A 39 -20.16 15.06 -2.40
N VAL A 40 -19.01 14.65 -2.93
CA VAL A 40 -17.96 14.03 -2.10
C VAL A 40 -17.36 15.14 -1.24
N ARG A 41 -18.06 15.54 -0.18
CA ARG A 41 -17.52 16.42 0.85
C ARG A 41 -16.67 15.60 1.79
N SER A 42 -15.36 15.86 1.70
CA SER A 42 -14.29 15.35 2.56
C SER A 42 -13.87 13.90 2.31
N LEU A 43 -12.61 13.78 1.89
CA LEU A 43 -11.90 12.51 1.75
C LEU A 43 -11.72 11.87 3.12
N LEU A 44 -12.66 10.99 3.51
CA LEU A 44 -12.36 9.94 4.49
C LEU A 44 -11.36 9.00 3.85
N PHE A 45 -10.07 9.36 3.95
CA PHE A 45 -8.98 8.52 3.50
C PHE A 45 -8.96 7.27 4.38
N PRO A 46 -9.19 6.06 3.83
CA PRO A 46 -9.05 4.86 4.62
C PRO A 46 -7.59 4.74 5.05
N ASP A 47 -7.36 4.26 6.27
CA ASP A 47 -6.00 3.93 6.69
C ASP A 47 -5.47 2.71 5.93
N MET A 48 -6.37 1.76 5.62
CA MET A 48 -6.16 0.48 4.93
C MET A 48 -7.50 -0.06 4.43
N LEU A 49 -7.46 -1.11 3.62
CA LEU A 49 -8.62 -1.85 3.13
C LEU A 49 -8.71 -3.24 3.73
N ALA A 50 -9.91 -3.80 3.78
CA ALA A 50 -10.16 -5.20 4.09
C ALA A 50 -11.32 -5.72 3.21
N PRO A 51 -11.47 -7.04 3.05
CA PRO A 51 -12.61 -7.62 2.36
C PRO A 51 -13.93 -7.14 2.96
N SER A 52 -14.81 -6.62 2.11
CA SER A 52 -16.06 -5.97 2.53
C SER A 52 -17.28 -6.37 1.70
N THR A 53 -17.11 -7.18 0.66
CA THR A 53 -18.18 -7.61 -0.25
C THR A 53 -18.38 -9.10 -0.12
N ASN A 54 -19.61 -9.56 -0.36
CA ASN A 54 -20.00 -10.96 -0.22
C ASN A 54 -19.63 -11.60 1.13
N PHE A 55 -19.67 -10.82 2.23
CA PHE A 55 -19.35 -11.33 3.55
C PHE A 55 -20.52 -12.17 4.07
N ILE A 56 -20.31 -13.48 4.23
CA ILE A 56 -21.36 -14.40 4.69
C ILE A 56 -21.29 -14.50 6.20
N ALA A 57 -22.38 -14.13 6.89
CA ALA A 57 -22.47 -14.19 8.34
C ALA A 57 -23.87 -14.60 8.81
N PRO A 58 -24.02 -15.08 10.06
CA PRO A 58 -25.33 -15.40 10.63
C PRO A 58 -26.25 -14.17 10.60
N THR A 59 -27.53 -14.37 10.30
CA THR A 59 -28.52 -13.28 10.34
C THR A 59 -29.02 -13.03 11.77
N ILE A 60 -29.49 -11.80 12.03
CA ILE A 60 -30.03 -11.38 13.33
C ILE A 60 -31.41 -12.00 13.58
N THR A 61 -32.17 -12.28 12.51
CA THR A 61 -33.59 -12.71 12.60
C THR A 61 -33.77 -14.22 12.71
N ASP A 62 -32.78 -15.01 12.30
CA ASP A 62 -32.80 -16.48 12.33
C ASP A 62 -31.37 -17.01 12.59
N THR A 63 -31.18 -17.61 13.76
CA THR A 63 -29.89 -18.15 14.20
C THR A 63 -29.38 -19.33 13.37
N HIS A 64 -30.21 -19.90 12.50
CA HIS A 64 -29.85 -21.00 11.61
C HIS A 64 -29.60 -20.55 10.15
N ALA A 65 -29.86 -19.28 9.83
CA ALA A 65 -29.65 -18.76 8.50
C ALA A 65 -28.38 -17.90 8.40
N TYR A 66 -27.81 -17.90 7.21
CA TYR A 66 -26.69 -17.04 6.84
C TYR A 66 -27.16 -16.06 5.77
N ASP A 67 -26.71 -14.82 5.88
CA ASP A 67 -26.98 -13.80 4.88
C ASP A 67 -25.67 -13.17 4.37
N ARG A 68 -25.78 -12.47 3.25
CA ARG A 68 -24.67 -11.78 2.60
C ARG A 68 -24.69 -10.30 2.97
N PHE A 69 -23.60 -9.85 3.57
CA PHE A 69 -23.38 -8.47 3.94
C PHE A 69 -22.35 -7.80 3.04
N GLU A 70 -22.61 -6.55 2.69
CA GLU A 70 -21.71 -5.72 1.90
C GLU A 70 -21.52 -4.34 2.55
N GLY A 71 -20.30 -3.81 2.46
CA GLY A 71 -19.97 -2.46 2.88
C GLY A 71 -18.94 -2.38 4.00
N PRO A 72 -18.63 -1.15 4.47
CA PRO A 72 -17.54 -0.89 5.41
C PRO A 72 -17.65 -1.67 6.73
N SER A 73 -18.86 -1.95 7.21
CA SER A 73 -19.09 -2.73 8.43
C SER A 73 -18.48 -4.14 8.36
N SER A 74 -18.54 -4.79 7.19
CA SER A 74 -17.92 -6.10 6.96
C SER A 74 -16.39 -6.02 7.00
N ALA A 75 -15.80 -4.96 6.43
CA ALA A 75 -14.37 -4.70 6.52
C ALA A 75 -13.92 -4.48 7.98
N VAL A 76 -14.70 -3.72 8.76
CA VAL A 76 -14.43 -3.49 10.19
C VAL A 76 -14.43 -4.80 10.97
N ALA A 77 -15.42 -5.69 10.74
CA ALA A 77 -15.45 -7.00 11.36
C ALA A 77 -14.22 -7.86 11.00
N TYR A 78 -13.80 -7.81 9.73
CA TYR A 78 -12.59 -8.49 9.27
C TYR A 78 -11.32 -7.97 9.98
N PHE A 79 -11.17 -6.64 10.11
CA PHE A 79 -10.07 -6.04 10.87
C PHE A 79 -10.08 -6.43 12.35
N ALA A 80 -11.24 -6.52 12.98
CA ALA A 80 -11.36 -6.95 14.38
C ALA A 80 -10.85 -8.38 14.58
N GLY A 81 -11.26 -9.31 13.73
CA GLY A 81 -10.77 -10.70 13.75
C GLY A 81 -9.26 -10.80 13.49
N ALA A 82 -8.76 -10.07 12.50
CA ALA A 82 -7.33 -10.01 12.21
C ALA A 82 -6.52 -9.43 13.39
N THR A 83 -7.03 -8.40 14.05
CA THR A 83 -6.42 -7.80 15.24
C THR A 83 -6.35 -8.81 16.39
N ALA A 84 -7.44 -9.54 16.66
CA ALA A 84 -7.46 -10.57 17.69
C ALA A 84 -6.40 -11.66 17.44
N LEU A 85 -6.28 -12.12 16.19
CA LEU A 85 -5.27 -13.11 15.80
C LEU A 85 -3.84 -12.55 15.93
N LEU A 86 -3.60 -11.30 15.54
CA LEU A 86 -2.30 -10.66 15.71
C LEU A 86 -1.93 -10.56 17.20
N LEU A 87 -2.85 -10.13 18.06
CA LEU A 87 -2.64 -10.07 19.51
C LEU A 87 -2.39 -11.46 20.12
N GLN A 88 -3.06 -12.50 19.62
CA GLN A 88 -2.83 -13.87 20.05
C GLN A 88 -1.43 -14.39 19.68
N THR A 89 -0.87 -13.96 18.55
CA THR A 89 0.51 -14.33 18.17
C THR A 89 1.59 -13.59 18.96
N HIS A 90 1.22 -12.51 19.65
CA HIS A 90 2.11 -11.61 20.39
C HIS A 90 1.78 -11.59 21.89
N ARG A 91 1.36 -12.72 22.46
CA ARG A 91 0.93 -12.80 23.88
C ARG A 91 2.05 -12.45 24.88
N ASP A 92 3.29 -12.63 24.48
CA ASP A 92 4.50 -12.31 25.24
C ASP A 92 4.78 -10.79 25.31
N ARG A 93 4.20 -10.00 24.40
CA ARG A 93 4.40 -8.55 24.32
C ARG A 93 3.08 -7.81 24.05
N PRO A 94 2.53 -7.05 25.02
CA PRO A 94 1.31 -6.30 24.77
C PRO A 94 1.53 -5.27 23.64
N LEU A 95 0.80 -5.44 22.54
CA LEU A 95 0.81 -4.47 21.45
C LEU A 95 -0.23 -3.38 21.75
N ASN A 96 0.17 -2.12 21.68
CA ASN A 96 -0.77 -1.01 21.70
C ASN A 96 -1.42 -0.81 20.32
N PHE A 97 -2.48 0.00 20.28
CA PHE A 97 -3.22 0.29 19.04
C PHE A 97 -2.33 0.82 17.91
N VAL A 98 -1.39 1.72 18.23
CA VAL A 98 -0.47 2.31 17.24
C VAL A 98 0.41 1.22 16.61
N THR A 99 0.95 0.32 17.43
CA THR A 99 1.78 -0.79 16.96
C THR A 99 0.99 -1.77 16.10
N VAL A 100 -0.24 -2.11 16.49
CA VAL A 100 -1.14 -2.96 15.67
C VAL A 100 -1.41 -2.31 14.31
N LYS A 101 -1.83 -1.04 14.31
CA LYS A 101 -2.11 -0.28 13.09
C LYS A 101 -0.89 -0.23 12.16
N GLN A 102 0.28 0.13 12.68
CA GLN A 102 1.52 0.20 11.90
C GLN A 102 1.93 -1.18 11.36
N THR A 103 1.74 -2.25 12.14
CA THR A 103 2.06 -3.62 11.72
C THR A 103 1.24 -4.03 10.51
N PHE A 104 -0.07 -3.78 10.53
CA PHE A 104 -0.92 -4.04 9.37
C PHE A 104 -0.57 -3.15 8.19
N GLN A 105 -0.39 -1.84 8.40
CA GLN A 105 -0.08 -0.91 7.31
C GLN A 105 1.23 -1.24 6.59
N ARG A 106 2.27 -1.67 7.31
CA ARG A 106 3.56 -2.07 6.74
C ARG A 106 3.48 -3.33 5.86
N ARG A 107 2.45 -4.14 6.05
CA ARG A 107 2.30 -5.45 5.40
C ARG A 107 1.06 -5.53 4.52
N ALA A 108 0.33 -4.43 4.40
CA ALA A 108 -0.78 -4.30 3.49
C ALA A 108 -0.30 -4.50 2.05
N ILE A 109 -1.13 -5.16 1.26
CA ILE A 109 -0.89 -5.38 -0.16
C ILE A 109 -1.38 -4.15 -0.91
N GLN A 110 -0.45 -3.45 -1.53
CA GLN A 110 -0.79 -2.33 -2.39
C GLN A 110 -1.53 -2.83 -3.64
N LEU A 111 -2.63 -2.16 -3.96
CA LEU A 111 -3.44 -2.39 -5.15
C LEU A 111 -2.85 -1.67 -6.34
N TYR A 112 -2.96 -2.31 -7.50
CA TYR A 112 -2.42 -1.85 -8.77
C TYR A 112 -3.54 -1.42 -9.71
N ASP A 113 -3.57 -0.16 -10.09
CA ASP A 113 -4.47 0.39 -11.09
C ASP A 113 -4.01 -0.07 -12.50
N GLU A 114 -4.78 -0.96 -13.13
CA GLU A 114 -4.44 -1.51 -14.45
C GLU A 114 -4.51 -0.44 -15.54
N ASP A 115 -5.51 0.44 -15.45
CA ASP A 115 -5.83 1.43 -16.47
C ASP A 115 -4.69 2.47 -16.59
N HIS A 116 -3.95 2.68 -15.50
CA HIS A 116 -2.86 3.65 -15.42
C HIS A 116 -1.48 3.02 -15.18
N ASP A 117 -1.40 1.69 -15.11
CA ASP A 117 -0.18 0.91 -14.88
C ASP A 117 0.63 1.41 -13.66
N ARG A 118 -0.07 1.72 -12.57
CA ARG A 118 0.47 2.36 -11.36
C ARG A 118 -0.22 1.83 -10.09
N LEU A 119 0.26 2.21 -8.91
CA LEU A 119 -0.47 1.90 -7.68
C LEU A 119 -1.73 2.75 -7.58
N VAL A 120 -2.78 2.21 -6.96
CA VAL A 120 -3.97 3.01 -6.63
C VAL A 120 -3.56 4.16 -5.68
N PRO A 121 -4.09 5.38 -5.86
CA PRO A 121 -3.81 6.49 -4.95
C PRO A 121 -4.06 6.10 -3.49
N TYR A 122 -3.20 6.55 -2.58
CA TYR A 122 -3.37 6.38 -1.13
C TYR A 122 -4.76 6.87 -0.69
N ALA A 123 -5.26 7.90 -1.38
CA ALA A 123 -6.58 8.45 -1.16
C ALA A 123 -7.72 7.40 -1.16
N TYR A 124 -7.57 6.36 -1.98
CA TYR A 124 -8.57 5.33 -2.16
C TYR A 124 -8.24 4.03 -1.43
N GLN A 125 -6.95 3.68 -1.29
CA GLN A 125 -6.54 2.38 -0.71
C GLN A 125 -5.87 2.45 0.66
N GLY A 126 -5.56 3.64 1.17
CA GLY A 126 -4.72 3.77 2.35
C GLY A 126 -3.38 3.08 2.15
N ALA A 127 -2.92 2.29 3.12
CA ALA A 127 -1.71 1.48 2.96
C ALA A 127 -1.88 0.28 2.00
N GLY A 128 -3.12 -0.04 1.61
CA GLY A 128 -3.49 -1.19 0.80
C GLY A 128 -4.40 -2.18 1.52
N LEU A 129 -4.56 -3.37 0.93
CA LEU A 129 -5.39 -4.46 1.45
C LEU A 129 -4.68 -5.21 2.59
N LEU A 130 -5.36 -5.37 3.71
CA LEU A 130 -4.89 -6.13 4.88
C LEU A 130 -4.38 -7.53 4.49
N HIS A 131 -3.19 -7.89 4.97
CA HIS A 131 -2.60 -9.23 4.80
C HIS A 131 -2.12 -9.79 6.13
N LEU A 132 -2.97 -10.57 6.78
CA LEU A 132 -2.72 -11.09 8.13
C LEU A 132 -1.44 -11.94 8.23
N ALA A 133 -1.23 -12.86 7.29
CA ALA A 133 -0.04 -13.73 7.33
C ALA A 133 1.28 -12.94 7.22
N LYS A 134 1.35 -11.89 6.39
CA LYS A 134 2.52 -11.02 6.32
C LYS A 134 2.67 -10.14 7.57
N ALA A 135 1.56 -9.70 8.16
CA ALA A 135 1.55 -8.90 9.38
C ALA A 135 2.12 -9.65 10.60
N ALA A 136 1.90 -10.97 10.68
CA ALA A 136 2.39 -11.79 11.79
C ALA A 136 3.93 -11.93 11.85
N VAL A 137 4.64 -11.73 10.73
CA VAL A 137 6.08 -12.02 10.60
C VAL A 137 6.92 -10.74 10.48
N SER A 138 6.55 -9.66 11.17
CA SER A 138 7.17 -8.35 10.87
C SER A 138 8.65 -8.24 11.30
N VAL A 139 9.53 -7.97 10.33
CA VAL A 139 11.00 -7.91 10.51
C VAL A 139 11.60 -6.48 10.36
N ILE A 140 10.88 -5.49 9.79
CA ILE A 140 11.40 -4.12 9.57
C ILE A 140 10.28 -3.09 9.73
N ALA A 141 10.65 -1.89 10.21
CA ALA A 141 9.73 -0.82 10.53
C ALA A 141 10.21 0.54 9.98
N PRO A 142 9.79 0.95 8.76
CA PRO A 142 9.89 2.36 8.38
C PRO A 142 8.94 3.20 9.25
N ASP A 143 9.38 4.40 9.60
CA ASP A 143 8.61 5.40 10.35
C ASP A 143 8.86 6.84 9.82
N PRO A 144 7.85 7.52 9.25
CA PRO A 144 6.51 7.00 8.99
C PRO A 144 6.56 5.86 7.97
N ASN A 145 5.72 4.86 8.18
CA ASN A 145 5.53 3.74 7.25
C ASN A 145 4.83 4.16 5.94
N ILE A 146 4.27 5.36 5.91
CA ILE A 146 3.55 5.95 4.78
C ILE A 146 3.98 7.40 4.67
N ILE A 147 4.43 7.82 3.49
CA ILE A 147 4.72 9.21 3.21
C ILE A 147 3.63 9.78 2.33
N ARG A 148 2.85 10.72 2.88
CA ARG A 148 1.82 11.43 2.14
C ARG A 148 2.39 12.75 1.61
N PHE A 149 2.40 12.87 0.29
CA PHE A 149 2.77 14.09 -0.43
C PHE A 149 1.45 14.76 -0.84
N GLY A 150 0.85 15.59 0.01
CA GLY A 150 -0.52 16.09 -0.14
C GLY A 150 -0.76 17.02 -1.34
N PHE A 151 -1.59 18.05 -1.15
CA PHE A 151 -1.83 19.07 -2.17
C PHE A 151 -0.61 19.98 -2.27
N HIS A 152 0.05 19.99 -3.42
CA HIS A 152 1.25 20.79 -3.60
C HIS A 152 1.16 21.61 -4.89
N ALA A 153 1.39 22.92 -4.73
CA ALA A 153 1.61 23.88 -5.82
C ALA A 153 3.11 24.19 -6.02
N THR A 154 3.97 23.60 -5.18
CA THR A 154 5.42 23.77 -5.23
C THR A 154 6.06 22.68 -6.08
N ASP A 155 7.22 22.98 -6.63
CA ASP A 155 8.01 22.09 -7.47
C ASP A 155 8.79 21.03 -6.69
N ARG A 156 8.89 21.17 -5.36
CA ARG A 156 9.64 20.26 -4.50
C ARG A 156 8.97 20.08 -3.13
N VAL A 157 9.01 18.84 -2.64
CA VAL A 157 8.54 18.43 -1.32
C VAL A 157 9.59 17.51 -0.70
N GLU A 158 10.06 17.86 0.50
CA GLU A 158 11.02 17.06 1.25
C GLU A 158 10.37 16.38 2.44
N LYS A 159 10.72 15.11 2.64
CA LYS A 159 10.26 14.27 3.75
C LYS A 159 11.43 13.40 4.18
N GLY A 160 11.42 12.95 5.43
CA GLY A 160 12.37 11.95 5.90
C GLY A 160 11.67 10.78 6.57
N ILE A 161 12.37 9.64 6.56
CA ILE A 161 11.93 8.42 7.24
C ILE A 161 13.04 7.87 8.12
N TRP A 162 12.65 7.36 9.28
CA TRP A 162 13.46 6.50 10.13
C TRP A 162 13.30 5.05 9.70
N LEU A 163 14.43 4.38 9.51
CA LEU A 163 14.50 2.93 9.31
C LEU A 163 15.00 2.29 10.61
N THR A 164 14.17 1.45 11.23
CA THR A 164 14.57 0.71 12.44
C THR A 164 15.05 -0.70 12.09
N ASN A 165 16.26 -1.05 12.53
CA ASN A 165 16.89 -2.35 12.31
C ASN A 165 16.41 -3.39 13.31
N ILE A 166 15.22 -3.95 13.06
CA ILE A 166 14.64 -5.02 13.88
C ILE A 166 15.19 -6.41 13.44
N ALA A 167 15.81 -6.48 12.27
CA ALA A 167 16.21 -7.72 11.61
C ALA A 167 17.69 -8.10 11.77
N ASN A 168 18.50 -7.23 12.39
CA ASN A 168 19.96 -7.22 12.23
C ASN A 168 20.39 -7.25 10.75
N ALA A 169 19.66 -6.53 9.90
CA ALA A 169 20.01 -6.33 8.50
C ALA A 169 21.37 -5.64 8.40
N LYS A 170 22.15 -5.94 7.36
CA LYS A 170 23.38 -5.21 7.04
C LYS A 170 23.10 -3.96 6.22
N GLN A 171 22.08 -4.03 5.37
CA GLN A 171 21.75 -2.99 4.40
C GLN A 171 20.26 -3.00 4.08
N TYR A 172 19.74 -1.81 3.77
CA TYR A 172 18.43 -1.58 3.20
C TYR A 172 18.55 -1.18 1.73
N VAL A 173 17.64 -1.70 0.91
CA VAL A 173 17.41 -1.26 -0.46
C VAL A 173 16.06 -0.56 -0.50
N LEU A 174 16.07 0.72 -0.86
CA LEU A 174 14.88 1.54 -0.96
C LEU A 174 14.45 1.66 -2.42
N THR A 175 13.22 1.22 -2.69
CA THR A 175 12.55 1.39 -3.97
C THR A 175 11.36 2.31 -3.80
N ASP A 176 11.06 3.13 -4.80
CA ASP A 176 9.85 3.94 -4.83
C ASP A 176 8.86 3.31 -5.79
N LYS A 177 7.59 3.33 -5.40
CA LYS A 177 6.48 3.03 -6.30
C LYS A 177 5.52 4.20 -6.33
N HIS A 178 5.13 4.55 -7.54
CA HIS A 178 4.28 5.69 -7.80
C HIS A 178 2.82 5.25 -7.77
N ALA A 179 2.00 5.99 -7.03
CA ALA A 179 0.57 5.89 -7.25
C ALA A 179 0.16 6.71 -8.49
N THR A 180 -1.00 6.38 -9.05
CA THR A 180 -1.67 7.23 -10.03
C THR A 180 -1.93 8.59 -9.38
N PRO A 181 -1.49 9.72 -9.96
CA PRO A 181 -1.84 11.03 -9.44
C PRO A 181 -3.31 11.35 -9.70
N ILE A 182 -3.87 12.22 -8.87
CA ILE A 182 -5.23 12.73 -9.02
C ILE A 182 -5.14 14.23 -9.25
N LEU A 183 -5.83 14.74 -10.26
CA LEU A 183 -6.09 16.16 -10.40
C LEU A 183 -7.40 16.49 -9.69
N VAL A 184 -7.40 17.55 -8.92
CA VAL A 184 -8.57 18.05 -8.21
C VAL A 184 -8.85 19.47 -8.69
N ASP A 185 -10.02 19.71 -9.24
CA ASP A 185 -10.43 21.06 -9.65
C ASP A 185 -10.87 21.91 -8.45
N GLU A 186 -11.18 23.18 -8.69
CA GLU A 186 -11.66 24.12 -7.66
C GLU A 186 -12.98 23.68 -6.99
N ASN A 187 -13.77 22.84 -7.65
CA ASN A 187 -15.03 22.29 -7.15
C ASN A 187 -14.85 20.96 -6.40
N GLY A 188 -13.62 20.44 -6.31
CA GLY A 188 -13.32 19.16 -5.68
C GLY A 188 -13.57 17.94 -6.57
N VAL A 189 -13.83 18.14 -7.87
CA VAL A 189 -13.96 17.04 -8.85
C VAL A 189 -12.58 16.44 -9.08
N THR A 190 -12.51 15.12 -8.95
CA THR A 190 -11.26 14.36 -9.08
C THR A 190 -11.14 13.69 -10.44
N ARG A 191 -9.96 13.76 -11.06
CA ARG A 191 -9.60 13.09 -12.31
C ARG A 191 -8.30 12.31 -12.12
N MET A 192 -8.30 11.02 -12.42
CA MET A 192 -7.07 10.23 -12.46
C MET A 192 -6.25 10.57 -13.71
N VAL A 193 -4.94 10.51 -13.56
CA VAL A 193 -3.97 10.99 -14.55
C VAL A 193 -3.33 9.80 -15.27
N SER A 194 -3.15 9.91 -16.58
CA SER A 194 -2.46 8.87 -17.36
C SER A 194 -0.99 8.68 -16.93
N ARG A 195 -0.42 7.51 -17.22
CA ARG A 195 1.00 7.21 -16.92
C ARG A 195 1.95 8.23 -17.54
N ARG A 196 1.74 8.62 -18.80
CA ARG A 196 2.59 9.57 -19.52
C ARG A 196 2.55 10.97 -18.93
N GLU A 197 1.35 11.47 -18.60
CA GLU A 197 1.19 12.77 -17.94
C GLU A 197 1.90 12.79 -16.59
N SER A 198 1.75 11.71 -15.81
CA SER A 198 2.25 11.64 -14.44
C SER A 198 3.75 11.44 -14.30
N GLU A 199 4.44 10.81 -15.26
CA GLU A 199 5.91 10.73 -15.28
C GLU A 199 6.55 12.11 -15.46
N ASN A 200 5.93 12.98 -16.26
CA ASN A 200 6.39 14.35 -16.44
C ASN A 200 6.25 15.20 -15.17
N TRP A 201 5.40 14.74 -14.24
CA TRP A 201 5.06 15.49 -13.05
C TRP A 201 5.81 15.05 -11.82
N ILE A 202 6.42 13.86 -11.75
CA ILE A 202 6.86 13.33 -10.46
C ILE A 202 8.20 12.63 -10.59
N THR A 203 9.19 13.15 -9.87
CA THR A 203 10.49 12.48 -9.70
C THR A 203 10.79 12.33 -8.22
N VAL A 204 11.36 11.19 -7.84
CA VAL A 204 11.74 10.90 -6.46
C VAL A 204 13.26 10.74 -6.38
N ASP A 205 13.87 11.57 -5.57
CA ASP A 205 15.30 11.57 -5.25
C ASP A 205 15.48 11.10 -3.80
N MET A 206 16.21 9.99 -3.65
CA MET A 206 16.54 9.42 -2.34
C MET A 206 17.73 8.47 -2.43
N LYS A 207 18.39 8.25 -1.29
CA LYS A 207 19.46 7.24 -1.18
C LYS A 207 18.87 5.83 -1.30
N ARG A 208 19.18 5.15 -2.40
CA ARG A 208 18.67 3.80 -2.72
C ARG A 208 19.23 2.69 -1.85
N VAL A 209 20.46 2.86 -1.35
CA VAL A 209 21.18 1.87 -0.57
C VAL A 209 21.61 2.50 0.74
N VAL A 210 21.15 1.96 1.87
CA VAL A 210 21.41 2.51 3.20
C VAL A 210 22.06 1.44 4.08
N ASN A 211 23.24 1.73 4.61
CA ASN A 211 23.92 0.83 5.54
C ASN A 211 23.18 0.80 6.86
N ALA A 212 22.80 -0.38 7.31
CA ALA A 212 21.99 -0.60 8.52
C ALA A 212 22.85 -0.75 9.79
N GLN A 213 24.04 -0.13 9.80
CA GLN A 213 25.00 -0.22 10.91
C GLN A 213 24.46 0.34 12.23
N LEU A 214 23.47 1.24 12.15
CA LEU A 214 22.80 1.82 13.31
C LEU A 214 21.46 1.12 13.56
N HIS A 215 21.05 1.06 14.82
CA HIS A 215 19.72 0.57 15.20
C HIS A 215 18.60 1.38 14.53
N GLN A 216 18.85 2.68 14.30
CA GLN A 216 17.98 3.57 13.53
C GLN A 216 18.79 4.37 12.53
N THR A 217 18.27 4.54 11.32
CA THR A 217 18.91 5.33 10.27
C THR A 217 17.92 6.29 9.64
N TRP A 218 18.28 7.57 9.54
CA TRP A 218 17.49 8.59 8.86
C TRP A 218 17.76 8.57 7.35
N VAL A 219 16.71 8.71 6.56
CA VAL A 219 16.80 8.82 5.10
C VAL A 219 15.95 9.98 4.62
N ASP A 220 16.60 10.94 3.95
CA ASP A 220 15.93 12.03 3.26
C ASP A 220 15.37 11.59 1.91
N ILE A 221 14.16 12.07 1.61
CA ILE A 221 13.42 11.80 0.40
C ILE A 221 12.91 13.13 -0.14
N ALA A 222 13.39 13.50 -1.33
CA ALA A 222 12.93 14.67 -2.05
C ALA A 222 12.05 14.23 -3.23
N VAL A 223 10.80 14.67 -3.24
CA VAL A 223 9.90 14.49 -4.39
C VAL A 223 9.82 15.81 -5.12
N ARG A 224 10.16 15.82 -6.41
CA ARG A 224 9.95 17.00 -7.25
C ARG A 224 8.69 16.81 -8.07
N ILE A 225 7.84 17.83 -8.03
CA ILE A 225 6.59 17.91 -8.77
C ILE A 225 6.79 18.88 -9.94
N GLY A 226 6.86 18.37 -11.17
CA GLY A 226 7.14 19.14 -12.38
C GLY A 226 5.96 19.27 -13.33
N GLY A 227 6.18 19.93 -14.47
CA GLY A 227 5.30 19.98 -15.63
C GLY A 227 4.10 20.93 -15.55
N ASN A 228 3.31 20.96 -16.63
CA ASN A 228 2.20 21.91 -16.79
C ASN A 228 0.92 21.33 -16.17
N ILE A 229 0.58 21.77 -14.94
CA ILE A 229 -0.72 21.47 -14.32
C ILE A 229 -1.78 22.35 -15.01
N PRO A 230 -2.89 21.78 -15.53
CA PRO A 230 -3.92 22.57 -16.18
C PRO A 230 -4.47 23.70 -15.28
N PRO A 231 -4.78 24.89 -15.81
CA PRO A 231 -5.38 25.98 -15.05
C PRO A 231 -6.65 25.52 -14.32
N GLY A 232 -6.83 25.94 -13.07
CA GLY A 232 -7.97 25.55 -12.22
C GLY A 232 -7.86 24.16 -11.58
N TYR A 233 -6.73 23.45 -11.75
CA TYR A 233 -6.48 22.15 -11.11
C TYR A 233 -5.33 22.22 -10.11
N ARG A 234 -5.40 21.31 -9.13
CA ARG A 234 -4.32 21.00 -8.19
C ARG A 234 -3.95 19.53 -8.32
N LEU A 235 -2.65 19.23 -8.26
CA LEU A 235 -2.18 17.85 -8.22
C LEU A 235 -2.24 17.31 -6.78
N VAL A 236 -2.91 16.18 -6.62
CA VAL A 236 -2.87 15.33 -5.43
C VAL A 236 -2.06 14.10 -5.79
N TYR A 237 -0.94 13.93 -5.11
CA TYR A 237 -0.08 12.78 -5.31
C TYR A 237 -0.02 11.92 -4.04
N SER A 238 0.35 10.66 -4.21
CA SER A 238 0.81 9.83 -3.11
C SER A 238 1.83 8.85 -3.68
N GLY A 239 2.92 8.64 -2.94
CA GLY A 239 3.97 7.72 -3.30
C GLY A 239 4.18 6.71 -2.18
N TYR A 240 4.73 5.56 -2.52
CA TYR A 240 5.09 4.53 -1.55
C TYR A 240 6.58 4.30 -1.61
N ILE A 241 7.23 4.30 -0.46
CA ILE A 241 8.61 3.84 -0.31
C ILE A 241 8.55 2.41 0.19
N ILE A 242 9.15 1.51 -0.58
CA ILE A 242 9.28 0.11 -0.23
C ILE A 242 10.72 -0.11 0.22
N VAL A 243 10.85 -0.73 1.38
CA VAL A 243 12.13 -1.04 1.99
C VAL A 243 12.33 -2.55 1.93
N ASP A 244 13.25 -2.98 1.08
CA ASP A 244 13.71 -4.35 1.01
C ASP A 244 14.99 -4.51 1.84
N VAL A 245 15.18 -5.67 2.46
CA VAL A 245 16.40 -5.98 3.21
C VAL A 245 17.22 -6.99 2.44
N SER A 246 18.45 -6.62 2.11
CA SER A 246 19.45 -7.57 1.66
C SER A 246 20.11 -8.20 2.89
N ARG A 247 19.87 -9.49 3.09
CA ARG A 247 20.66 -10.30 4.03
C ARG A 247 21.97 -10.64 3.33
N GLY A 248 22.89 -9.66 3.29
CA GLY A 248 24.23 -9.71 2.69
C GLY A 248 24.61 -10.99 1.94
N ALA A 249 24.17 -11.10 0.68
CA ALA A 249 25.03 -11.61 -0.38
C ALA A 249 25.74 -10.39 -0.97
N HIS A 250 27.01 -10.51 -1.34
CA HIS A 250 27.78 -9.42 -1.95
C HIS A 250 27.05 -8.88 -3.18
N ILE A 251 26.36 -7.73 -3.06
CA ILE A 251 25.89 -6.98 -4.22
C ILE A 251 27.10 -6.15 -4.67
N VAL A 252 27.80 -6.65 -5.67
CA VAL A 252 28.79 -5.86 -6.41
C VAL A 252 28.02 -4.72 -7.09
N PRO A 253 28.38 -3.45 -6.89
CA PRO A 253 27.72 -2.36 -7.60
C PRO A 253 28.12 -2.46 -9.08
N SER A 254 27.19 -2.83 -9.95
CA SER A 254 27.40 -2.65 -11.39
C SER A 254 27.21 -1.17 -11.70
N GLU A 255 28.25 -0.51 -12.22
CA GLU A 255 28.23 0.91 -12.59
C GLU A 255 27.27 1.24 -13.74
N ASP A 256 26.63 0.24 -14.37
CA ASP A 256 25.64 0.44 -15.43
C ASP A 256 24.23 0.04 -14.98
N ALA A 257 23.49 0.97 -14.38
CA ALA A 257 22.07 0.82 -14.08
C ALA A 257 21.20 1.11 -15.30
N THR A 258 21.28 0.26 -16.32
CA THR A 258 20.17 0.06 -17.26
C THR A 258 19.85 -1.43 -17.34
N SER A 259 18.75 -1.81 -16.69
CA SER A 259 18.16 -3.16 -16.62
C SER A 259 18.96 -4.22 -15.85
N ILE A 260 18.50 -4.52 -14.62
CA ILE A 260 18.82 -5.79 -13.95
C ILE A 260 17.53 -6.63 -13.94
N PRO A 261 17.55 -7.86 -14.48
CA PRO A 261 16.41 -8.77 -14.40
C PRO A 261 16.24 -9.29 -12.97
N PHE A 262 14.99 -9.31 -12.51
CA PHE A 262 14.57 -9.90 -11.24
C PHE A 262 14.90 -11.40 -11.21
N TYR A 263 15.86 -11.80 -10.39
CA TYR A 263 15.97 -13.17 -9.88
C TYR A 263 16.05 -13.10 -8.34
N GLY A 264 14.92 -13.37 -7.70
CA GLY A 264 14.85 -13.59 -6.26
C GLY A 264 14.80 -15.08 -5.99
N GLU A 265 15.92 -15.69 -5.64
CA GLU A 265 15.96 -17.01 -5.01
C GLU A 265 15.36 -16.93 -3.61
N TYR A 266 14.35 -17.75 -3.35
CA TYR A 266 13.80 -17.98 -2.01
C TYR A 266 14.48 -19.19 -1.39
N ILE A 267 15.09 -19.01 -0.22
CA ILE A 267 15.55 -20.11 0.63
C ILE A 267 14.36 -20.61 1.47
N ASN A 268 14.02 -21.88 1.28
CA ASN A 268 13.11 -22.67 2.11
C ASN A 268 13.75 -23.05 3.47
N GLY A 269 12.91 -23.24 4.48
CA GLY A 269 13.24 -23.82 5.80
C GLY A 269 13.02 -22.80 6.93
N VAL A 270 12.19 -23.02 7.94
CA VAL A 270 11.69 -24.24 8.62
C VAL A 270 10.23 -24.03 9.01
#